data_AF-A0A7C6ZHA8-F1
#
_entry.id   AF-A0A7C6ZHA8-F1
#
_cell.length_a   1.000
_cell.length_b   1.000
_cell.length_c   1.000
_cell.angle_alpha   90.00
_cell.angle_beta   90.00
_cell.angle_gamma   90.00
#
_symmetry.space_group_name_H-M   'P 1'
#
loop_
_entity.id
_entity.type
_entity.pdbx_description
1 polymer ?
#
loop_
_entity_poly.entity_id
_entity_poly.type
_entity_poly.pdbx_seq_one_letter_code
_entity_poly.pdbx_strand_id
1 'polypeptide(L)'
;MRDAWGRKIDYFRISVTDRCNLRCFYCMPEEGVPFKSHDEILRYEEILRIVRCATSLGIRRVRVTGGEPLVRKGLPGFLRALTCIDGVSDVSITTNGILLADLATDIRKAGVSRINVSLDSLKPDRYEGITRGQPGSWERVWRGIEEALKLGFDPVKINVVAMRGVNDDELLDFAHLTVSMPIHVRFIEIMPLGEEASCTTPGATDWKDLFVSGDTILERLSLSGSLHPTEVKGAGPARYYRLDGAKGTIGIISAISRHFCPTCNRLRMTADGKVSPCLASNDEVDIGGPLRRGVDDSEIVRILRFAIMSKPLEHDMEAPDVAAESHRIMKEAAVSSGYEPLTEGEAASDDPIDSRVKPSKAAQSSKNQLAAAYGMTRSCPTGLGCPSARPREEPLARPEGGTLEIHPGGGSGGFGDKSKRRMSQLGG
;
A
#
# COMPACT_ATOMS: atom_id res chain seq x y z
N MET A 1 -1.90 1.80 21.04
CA MET A 1 -1.10 1.27 22.16
C MET A 1 0.32 1.77 21.97
N ARG A 2 1.14 1.77 23.03
CA ARG A 2 2.58 2.02 22.89
C ARG A 2 3.32 0.69 22.96
N ASP A 3 4.38 0.55 22.18
CA ASP A 3 5.30 -0.59 22.29
C ASP A 3 6.28 -0.42 23.46
N ALA A 4 7.23 -1.35 23.59
CA ALA A 4 8.26 -1.35 24.63
C ALA A 4 9.14 -0.08 24.66
N TRP A 5 9.20 0.65 23.54
CA TRP A 5 10.03 1.84 23.36
C TRP A 5 9.21 3.14 23.40
N GLY A 6 7.94 3.05 23.81
CA GLY A 6 7.04 4.19 23.93
C GLY A 6 6.49 4.71 22.59
N ARG A 7 6.73 4.03 21.46
CA ARG A 7 6.21 4.46 20.14
C ARG A 7 4.74 4.12 20.05
N LYS A 8 3.92 5.09 19.61
CA LYS A 8 2.49 4.86 19.38
C LYS A 8 2.29 4.03 18.12
N ILE A 9 1.83 2.79 18.27
CA ILE A 9 1.46 1.93 17.15
C ILE A 9 -0.02 2.16 16.81
N ASP A 10 -0.26 2.71 15.62
CA ASP A 10 -1.60 3.10 15.16
C ASP A 10 -1.86 2.78 13.67
N TYR A 11 -0.90 2.12 13.02
CA TYR A 11 -0.91 1.85 11.58
C TYR A 11 -0.69 0.35 11.30
N PHE A 12 -1.59 -0.25 10.52
CA PHE A 12 -1.53 -1.67 10.19
C PHE A 12 -1.49 -1.87 8.66
N ARG A 13 -0.40 -2.47 8.17
CA ARG A 13 -0.24 -2.87 6.77
C ARG A 13 -0.64 -4.33 6.61
N ILE A 14 -1.63 -4.62 5.79
CA ILE A 14 -2.18 -5.96 5.61
C ILE A 14 -2.00 -6.38 4.17
N SER A 15 -1.26 -7.47 3.95
CA SER A 15 -1.22 -8.16 2.67
C SER A 15 -2.48 -9.00 2.52
N VAL A 16 -3.28 -8.76 1.48
CA VAL A 16 -4.49 -9.57 1.24
C VAL A 16 -4.22 -10.72 0.28
N THR A 17 -3.07 -10.80 -0.37
CA THR A 17 -2.77 -11.87 -1.32
C THR A 17 -1.26 -11.99 -1.46
N ASP A 18 -0.77 -13.17 -1.80
CA ASP A 18 0.60 -13.43 -2.20
C ASP A 18 0.81 -13.25 -3.71
N ARG A 19 -0.27 -13.35 -4.50
CA ARG A 19 -0.23 -13.23 -5.97
C ARG A 19 0.06 -11.81 -6.44
N CYS A 20 0.84 -11.71 -7.51
CA CYS A 20 1.12 -10.48 -8.25
C CYS A 20 1.05 -10.73 -9.76
N ASN A 21 0.59 -9.73 -10.52
CA ASN A 21 0.54 -9.73 -12.00
C ASN A 21 1.79 -9.08 -12.65
N LEU A 22 2.82 -8.75 -11.86
CA LEU A 22 4.15 -8.31 -12.31
C LEU A 22 5.24 -9.19 -11.66
N ARG A 23 6.49 -9.07 -12.13
CA ARG A 23 7.66 -9.84 -11.67
C ARG A 23 8.88 -8.92 -11.53
N CYS A 24 8.73 -7.82 -10.78
CA CYS A 24 9.79 -6.83 -10.61
C CYS A 24 11.08 -7.47 -10.09
N PHE A 25 12.22 -7.22 -10.74
CA PHE A 25 13.47 -7.92 -10.43
C PHE A 25 13.96 -7.68 -8.99
N TYR A 26 13.65 -6.52 -8.42
CA TYR A 26 14.03 -6.17 -7.05
C TYR A 26 13.07 -6.77 -5.99
N CYS A 27 11.99 -7.42 -6.43
CA CYS A 27 10.94 -7.94 -5.56
C CYS A 27 10.87 -9.47 -5.55
N MET A 28 11.08 -10.12 -6.70
CA MET A 28 10.99 -11.57 -6.85
C MET A 28 11.77 -12.07 -8.08
N PRO A 29 12.15 -13.36 -8.14
CA PRO A 29 12.84 -13.94 -9.29
C PRO A 29 11.98 -13.92 -10.55
N GLU A 30 12.61 -14.17 -11.70
CA GLU A 30 11.96 -14.09 -13.02
C GLU A 30 10.86 -15.13 -13.17
N GLU A 31 11.12 -16.34 -12.68
CA GLU A 31 10.21 -17.47 -12.62
C GLU A 31 9.02 -17.20 -11.67
N GLY A 32 9.14 -16.17 -10.84
CA GLY A 32 8.22 -15.87 -9.75
C GLY A 32 8.39 -16.80 -8.57
N VAL A 33 7.50 -16.64 -7.59
CA VAL A 33 7.52 -17.39 -6.34
C VAL A 33 6.33 -18.36 -6.32
N PRO A 34 6.47 -19.57 -5.73
CA PRO A 34 5.35 -20.48 -5.56
C PRO A 34 4.20 -19.81 -4.80
N PHE A 35 3.00 -19.85 -5.38
CA PHE A 35 1.82 -19.31 -4.71
C PHE A 35 1.29 -20.28 -3.66
N LYS A 36 0.87 -19.73 -2.54
CA LYS A 36 0.13 -20.44 -1.50
C LYS A 36 -1.23 -20.89 -2.04
N SER A 37 -1.69 -22.02 -1.51
CA SER A 37 -3.04 -22.50 -1.76
C SER A 37 -4.08 -21.49 -1.27
N HIS A 38 -5.31 -21.60 -1.77
CA HIS A 38 -6.37 -20.67 -1.36
C HIS A 38 -6.74 -20.82 0.13
N ASP A 39 -6.56 -22.02 0.70
CA ASP A 39 -6.88 -22.30 2.11
C ASP A 39 -5.84 -21.73 3.07
N GLU A 40 -4.59 -21.56 2.60
CA GLU A 40 -3.52 -20.91 3.37
C GLU A 40 -3.69 -19.38 3.47
N ILE A 41 -4.38 -18.75 2.52
CA ILE A 41 -4.61 -17.31 2.52
C ILE A 41 -5.81 -16.97 3.43
N LEU A 42 -5.65 -15.97 4.29
CA LEU A 42 -6.73 -15.48 5.14
C LEU A 42 -7.92 -15.00 4.31
N ARG A 43 -9.11 -15.43 4.71
CA ARG A 43 -10.39 -14.95 4.20
C ARG A 43 -10.61 -13.49 4.62
N TYR A 44 -11.44 -12.78 3.87
CA TYR A 44 -11.71 -11.38 4.18
C TYR A 44 -12.40 -11.22 5.54
N GLU A 45 -13.26 -12.16 5.92
CA GLU A 45 -13.95 -12.18 7.21
C GLU A 45 -12.96 -12.30 8.38
N GLU A 46 -11.92 -13.13 8.21
CA GLU A 46 -10.83 -13.29 9.18
C GLU A 46 -10.02 -12.01 9.30
N ILE A 47 -9.64 -11.39 8.17
CA ILE A 47 -8.92 -10.11 8.16
C ILE A 47 -9.75 -9.01 8.84
N LEU A 48 -11.05 -8.91 8.54
CA LEU A 48 -11.94 -7.92 9.17
C LEU A 48 -12.04 -8.14 10.68
N ARG A 49 -12.08 -9.40 11.15
CA ARG A 49 -12.07 -9.76 12.57
C ARG A 49 -10.78 -9.33 13.26
N ILE A 50 -9.62 -9.60 12.64
CA ILE A 50 -8.32 -9.15 13.13
C ILE A 50 -8.28 -7.62 13.24
N VAL A 51 -8.74 -6.89 12.20
CA VAL A 51 -8.74 -5.43 12.21
C VAL A 51 -9.62 -4.89 13.33
N ARG A 52 -10.83 -5.44 13.54
CA ARG A 52 -11.69 -5.07 14.69
C ARG A 52 -10.94 -5.21 16.02
N CYS A 53 -10.30 -6.35 16.25
CA CYS A 53 -9.48 -6.57 17.44
C CYS A 53 -8.34 -5.55 17.55
N ALA A 54 -7.65 -5.27 16.44
CA ALA A 54 -6.54 -4.32 16.40
C ALA A 54 -6.98 -2.86 16.72
N THR A 55 -8.21 -2.47 16.40
CA THR A 55 -8.72 -1.13 16.76
C THR A 55 -8.83 -0.92 18.27
N SER A 56 -9.08 -1.97 19.05
CA SER A 56 -9.08 -1.91 20.52
C SER A 56 -7.69 -1.60 21.09
N LEU A 57 -6.63 -1.99 20.36
CA LEU A 57 -5.24 -1.68 20.67
C LEU A 57 -4.81 -0.31 20.10
N GLY A 58 -5.73 0.48 19.55
CA GLY A 58 -5.45 1.83 19.06
C GLY A 58 -4.93 1.91 17.62
N ILE A 59 -5.00 0.82 16.85
CA ILE A 59 -4.89 0.91 15.39
C ILE A 59 -6.04 1.76 14.85
N ARG A 60 -5.70 2.73 14.00
CA ARG A 60 -6.64 3.66 13.37
C ARG A 60 -6.50 3.70 11.85
N ARG A 61 -5.30 3.40 11.35
CA ARG A 61 -4.96 3.49 9.92
C ARG A 61 -4.66 2.11 9.37
N VAL A 62 -5.32 1.74 8.28
CA VAL A 62 -5.10 0.46 7.60
C VAL A 62 -4.61 0.70 6.18
N ARG A 63 -3.52 0.03 5.81
CA ARG A 63 -3.06 -0.03 4.42
C ARG A 63 -3.20 -1.43 3.87
N VAL A 64 -3.98 -1.56 2.81
CA VAL A 64 -4.16 -2.79 2.08
C VAL A 64 -3.08 -2.90 1.00
N THR A 65 -2.36 -4.03 1.01
CA THR A 65 -1.33 -4.39 0.03
C THR A 65 -1.52 -5.86 -0.39
N GLY A 66 -0.54 -6.46 -1.04
CA GLY A 66 -0.54 -7.88 -1.42
C GLY A 66 0.89 -8.31 -1.78
N GLY A 67 0.99 -9.25 -2.71
CA GLY A 67 1.68 -8.98 -3.97
C GLY A 67 1.00 -7.80 -4.65
N GLU A 68 -0.02 -8.07 -5.47
CA GLU A 68 -0.90 -7.03 -6.04
C GLU A 68 -2.33 -7.15 -5.47
N PRO A 69 -2.81 -6.23 -4.60
CA PRO A 69 -4.14 -6.37 -4.01
C PRO A 69 -5.26 -6.39 -5.04
N LEU A 70 -5.13 -5.65 -6.15
CA LEU A 70 -6.18 -5.52 -7.15
C LEU A 70 -6.45 -6.81 -7.94
N VAL A 71 -5.56 -7.82 -7.87
CA VAL A 71 -5.83 -9.13 -8.47
C VAL A 71 -6.74 -10.01 -7.60
N ARG A 72 -6.94 -9.69 -6.32
CA ARG A 72 -7.79 -10.49 -5.42
C ARG A 72 -9.26 -10.15 -5.66
N LYS A 73 -10.04 -11.14 -6.12
CA LYS A 73 -11.47 -11.01 -6.36
C LYS A 73 -12.22 -10.59 -5.08
N GLY A 74 -13.21 -9.72 -5.24
CA GLY A 74 -14.03 -9.23 -4.12
C GLY A 74 -13.42 -8.08 -3.32
N LEU A 75 -12.25 -7.57 -3.71
CA LEU A 75 -11.57 -6.49 -2.97
C LEU A 75 -12.46 -5.26 -2.70
N PRO A 76 -13.25 -4.72 -3.65
CA PRO A 76 -14.11 -3.56 -3.34
C PRO A 76 -15.12 -3.81 -2.22
N GLY A 77 -15.69 -5.03 -2.15
CA GLY A 77 -16.59 -5.43 -1.07
C GLY A 77 -15.88 -5.49 0.28
N PHE A 78 -14.68 -6.08 0.31
CA PHE A 78 -13.82 -6.09 1.49
C PHE A 78 -13.45 -4.68 1.96
N LEU A 79 -13.05 -3.79 1.04
CA LEU A 79 -12.69 -2.41 1.36
C LEU A 79 -13.87 -1.65 1.99
N ARG A 80 -15.09 -1.87 1.48
CA ARG A 80 -16.31 -1.27 2.04
C ARG A 80 -16.55 -1.76 3.48
N ALA A 81 -16.40 -3.06 3.72
CA ALA A 81 -16.54 -3.59 5.08
C ALA A 81 -15.44 -3.06 6.02
N LEU A 82 -14.22 -2.92 5.51
CA LEU A 82 -13.06 -2.42 6.27
C LEU A 82 -13.23 -0.95 6.68
N THR A 83 -13.71 -0.09 5.78
CA THR A 83 -13.92 1.34 6.07
C THR A 83 -15.09 1.59 7.04
N CYS A 84 -16.01 0.63 7.15
CA CYS A 84 -17.12 0.67 8.11
C CYS A 84 -16.77 0.12 9.50
N ILE A 85 -15.54 -0.36 9.75
CA ILE A 85 -15.13 -0.80 11.09
C ILE A 85 -14.98 0.40 12.02
N ASP A 86 -15.72 0.38 13.13
CA ASP A 86 -15.59 1.39 14.18
C ASP A 86 -14.14 1.52 14.66
N GLY A 87 -13.64 2.76 14.70
CA GLY A 87 -12.26 3.07 15.06
C GLY A 87 -11.28 3.08 13.88
N VAL A 88 -11.62 2.56 12.70
CA VAL A 88 -10.80 2.76 11.49
C VAL A 88 -11.09 4.16 10.93
N SER A 89 -10.11 5.05 10.98
CA SER A 89 -10.25 6.44 10.52
C SER A 89 -9.73 6.68 9.11
N ASP A 90 -8.90 5.77 8.58
CA ASP A 90 -8.21 5.97 7.31
C ASP A 90 -7.81 4.62 6.70
N VAL A 91 -8.25 4.40 5.45
CA VAL A 91 -7.90 3.24 4.63
C VAL A 91 -7.19 3.72 3.37
N SER A 92 -6.09 3.05 3.04
CA SER A 92 -5.32 3.32 1.82
C SER A 92 -4.87 2.04 1.14
N ILE A 93 -4.57 2.11 -0.16
CA ILE A 93 -4.10 0.96 -0.94
C ILE A 93 -2.70 1.25 -1.48
N THR A 94 -1.85 0.22 -1.53
CA THR A 94 -0.66 0.20 -2.40
C THR A 94 -0.85 -0.80 -3.51
N THR A 95 -0.71 -0.37 -4.76
CA THR A 95 -0.92 -1.17 -5.98
C THR A 95 0.16 -0.81 -7.01
N ASN A 96 0.45 -1.71 -7.94
CA ASN A 96 1.21 -1.39 -9.15
C ASN A 96 0.40 -0.58 -10.18
N GLY A 97 -0.93 -0.50 -10.03
CA GLY A 97 -1.77 0.36 -10.85
C GLY A 97 -2.33 -0.27 -12.14
N ILE A 98 -1.92 -1.48 -12.53
CA ILE A 98 -2.32 -2.11 -13.82
C ILE A 98 -3.84 -2.26 -13.95
N LEU A 99 -4.51 -2.57 -12.83
CA LEU A 99 -5.97 -2.75 -12.74
C LEU A 99 -6.66 -1.54 -12.10
N LEU A 100 -5.94 -0.45 -11.86
CA LEU A 100 -6.47 0.66 -11.09
C LEU A 100 -7.56 1.41 -11.85
N ALA A 101 -7.38 1.69 -13.14
CA ALA A 101 -8.41 2.38 -13.93
C ALA A 101 -9.76 1.64 -13.88
N ASP A 102 -9.73 0.31 -13.98
CA ASP A 102 -10.94 -0.54 -13.98
C ASP A 102 -11.65 -0.56 -12.63
N LEU A 103 -10.91 -0.41 -11.52
CA LEU A 103 -11.43 -0.57 -10.16
C LEU A 103 -11.54 0.75 -9.36
N ALA A 104 -10.99 1.86 -9.86
CA ALA A 104 -10.86 3.10 -9.10
C ALA A 104 -12.21 3.64 -8.63
N THR A 105 -13.25 3.58 -9.46
CA THR A 105 -14.60 4.01 -9.10
C THR A 105 -15.15 3.21 -7.92
N ASP A 106 -15.00 1.88 -7.94
CA ASP A 106 -15.51 1.02 -6.88
C ASP A 106 -14.71 1.14 -5.60
N ILE A 107 -13.39 1.31 -5.71
CA ILE A 107 -12.49 1.62 -4.58
C ILE A 107 -12.91 2.94 -3.92
N ARG A 108 -13.23 3.98 -4.71
CA ARG A 108 -13.68 5.27 -4.19
C ARG A 108 -15.03 5.14 -3.47
N LYS A 109 -15.99 4.43 -4.09
CA LYS A 109 -17.32 4.13 -3.50
C LYS A 109 -17.24 3.25 -2.25
N ALA A 110 -16.16 2.51 -2.06
CA ALA A 110 -15.89 1.74 -0.85
C ALA A 110 -15.37 2.62 0.32
N GLY A 111 -15.13 3.92 0.10
CA GLY A 111 -14.70 4.86 1.15
C GLY A 111 -13.18 5.03 1.24
N VAL A 112 -12.40 4.40 0.35
CA VAL A 112 -10.96 4.63 0.26
C VAL A 112 -10.71 6.04 -0.27
N SER A 113 -9.79 6.77 0.37
CA SER A 113 -9.47 8.16 0.01
C SER A 113 -8.06 8.34 -0.55
N ARG A 114 -7.15 7.38 -0.32
CA ARG A 114 -5.72 7.52 -0.65
C ARG A 114 -5.18 6.31 -1.40
N ILE A 115 -4.41 6.58 -2.45
CA ILE A 115 -3.78 5.55 -3.28
C ILE A 115 -2.27 5.79 -3.33
N ASN A 116 -1.53 4.68 -3.33
CA ASN A 116 -0.10 4.65 -3.53
C ASN A 116 0.16 3.73 -4.72
N VAL A 117 0.65 4.27 -5.82
CA VAL A 117 0.97 3.53 -7.05
C VAL A 117 2.47 3.33 -7.11
N SER A 118 2.94 2.10 -7.29
CA SER A 118 4.35 1.83 -7.61
C SER A 118 4.58 2.03 -9.10
N LEU A 119 5.47 2.95 -9.46
CA LEU A 119 5.85 3.27 -10.85
C LEU A 119 7.33 3.65 -10.85
N ASP A 120 8.20 2.69 -11.21
CA ASP A 120 9.65 2.88 -11.07
C ASP A 120 10.31 3.56 -12.28
N SER A 121 9.57 3.89 -13.34
CA SER A 121 10.09 4.65 -14.48
C SER A 121 8.96 5.37 -15.22
N LEU A 122 9.26 6.55 -15.76
CA LEU A 122 8.40 7.30 -16.68
C LEU A 122 8.63 6.87 -18.13
N LYS A 123 9.70 6.10 -18.41
CA LYS A 123 10.00 5.53 -19.73
C LYS A 123 9.36 4.13 -19.84
N PRO A 124 8.43 3.89 -20.80
CA PRO A 124 7.71 2.62 -20.92
C PRO A 124 8.61 1.39 -21.00
N ASP A 125 9.59 1.38 -21.90
CA ASP A 125 10.50 0.23 -22.09
C ASP A 125 11.28 -0.12 -20.82
N ARG A 126 11.71 0.91 -20.08
CA ARG A 126 12.43 0.73 -18.82
C ARG A 126 11.51 0.23 -17.71
N TYR A 127 10.29 0.75 -17.61
CA TYR A 127 9.28 0.24 -16.68
C TYR A 127 8.98 -1.23 -16.94
N GLU A 128 8.82 -1.62 -18.20
CA GLU A 128 8.58 -3.01 -18.60
C GLU A 128 9.79 -3.89 -18.29
N GLY A 129 11.01 -3.42 -18.52
CA GLY A 129 12.24 -4.10 -18.11
C GLY A 129 12.36 -4.29 -16.59
N ILE A 130 12.05 -3.26 -15.79
CA ILE A 130 12.08 -3.32 -14.33
C ILE A 130 11.05 -4.33 -13.81
N THR A 131 9.81 -4.21 -14.30
CA THR A 131 8.65 -4.97 -13.78
C THR A 131 8.49 -6.35 -14.41
N ARG A 132 9.24 -6.62 -15.49
CA ARG A 132 9.01 -7.74 -16.42
C ARG A 132 7.55 -7.80 -16.89
N GLY A 133 6.97 -6.61 -17.10
CA GLY A 133 5.59 -6.42 -17.54
C GLY A 133 5.43 -6.73 -19.02
N GLN A 134 4.18 -6.90 -19.45
CA GLN A 134 3.86 -7.03 -20.87
C GLN A 134 3.85 -5.65 -21.56
N PRO A 135 4.08 -5.57 -22.88
CA PRO A 135 3.92 -4.34 -23.65
C PRO A 135 2.58 -3.65 -23.37
N GLY A 136 2.62 -2.35 -23.09
CA GLY A 136 1.44 -1.56 -22.76
C GLY A 136 1.12 -1.50 -21.25
N SER A 137 1.95 -2.11 -20.41
CA SER A 137 1.75 -2.11 -18.96
C SER A 137 1.87 -0.71 -18.38
N TRP A 138 2.83 0.09 -18.87
CA TRP A 138 3.05 1.45 -18.41
C TRP A 138 1.81 2.34 -18.63
N GLU A 139 1.21 2.29 -19.82
CA GLU A 139 0.03 3.07 -20.20
C GLU A 139 -1.20 2.70 -19.37
N ARG A 140 -1.30 1.43 -18.93
CA ARG A 140 -2.36 0.99 -18.03
C ARG A 140 -2.18 1.61 -16.64
N VAL A 141 -0.96 1.60 -16.10
CA VAL A 141 -0.65 2.23 -14.82
C VAL A 141 -0.92 3.74 -14.89
N TRP A 142 -0.44 4.40 -15.94
CA TRP A 142 -0.62 5.83 -16.14
C TRP A 142 -2.10 6.21 -16.20
N ARG A 143 -2.91 5.50 -16.99
CA ARG A 143 -4.37 5.66 -17.01
C ARG A 143 -5.00 5.48 -15.62
N GLY A 144 -4.51 4.51 -14.83
CA GLY A 144 -4.95 4.31 -13.45
C GLY A 144 -4.67 5.51 -12.54
N ILE A 145 -3.50 6.13 -12.68
CA ILE A 145 -3.12 7.35 -11.94
C ILE A 145 -4.02 8.52 -12.34
N GLU A 146 -4.23 8.74 -13.64
CA GLU A 146 -5.11 9.79 -14.14
C GLU A 146 -6.55 9.60 -13.65
N GLU A 147 -7.06 8.38 -13.67
CA GLU A 147 -8.41 8.07 -13.20
C GLU A 147 -8.56 8.29 -11.69
N ALA A 148 -7.54 7.91 -10.91
CA ALA A 148 -7.51 8.21 -9.48
C ALA A 148 -7.55 9.73 -9.20
N LEU A 149 -6.81 10.52 -9.97
CA LEU A 149 -6.86 11.99 -9.84
C LEU A 149 -8.25 12.55 -10.21
N LYS A 150 -8.84 12.08 -11.32
CA LYS A 150 -10.18 12.49 -11.76
C LYS A 150 -11.26 12.19 -10.73
N LEU A 151 -11.17 11.05 -10.05
CA LEU A 151 -12.12 10.62 -9.01
C LEU A 151 -11.86 11.28 -7.64
N GLY A 152 -10.90 12.20 -7.55
CA GLY A 152 -10.61 12.97 -6.35
C GLY A 152 -10.00 12.14 -5.22
N PHE A 153 -9.18 11.14 -5.54
CA PHE A 153 -8.32 10.53 -4.54
C PHE A 153 -7.27 11.57 -4.09
N ASP A 154 -7.09 11.70 -2.78
CA ASP A 154 -6.14 12.66 -2.21
C ASP A 154 -5.55 12.17 -0.89
N PRO A 155 -4.21 12.02 -0.79
CA PRO A 155 -3.23 12.14 -1.87
C PRO A 155 -3.18 10.92 -2.80
N VAL A 156 -2.85 11.17 -4.07
CA VAL A 156 -2.30 10.16 -5.00
C VAL A 156 -0.77 10.19 -4.90
N LYS A 157 -0.18 9.09 -4.43
CA LYS A 157 1.26 8.95 -4.24
C LYS A 157 1.85 8.04 -5.30
N ILE A 158 2.96 8.44 -5.91
CA ILE A 158 3.80 7.57 -6.74
C ILE A 158 5.00 7.12 -5.91
N ASN A 159 5.27 5.83 -5.87
CA ASN A 159 6.45 5.24 -5.26
C ASN A 159 7.43 4.83 -6.34
N VAL A 160 8.67 5.27 -6.18
CA VAL A 160 9.79 4.97 -7.07
C VAL A 160 10.91 4.38 -6.22
N VAL A 161 11.28 3.12 -6.44
CA VAL A 161 12.52 2.57 -5.89
C VAL A 161 13.66 3.12 -6.74
N ALA A 162 14.49 4.00 -6.16
CA ALA A 162 15.59 4.63 -6.87
C ALA A 162 16.79 3.67 -6.94
N MET A 163 17.24 3.38 -8.16
CA MET A 163 18.24 2.35 -8.46
C MET A 163 19.30 2.92 -9.40
N ARG A 164 20.56 2.85 -8.96
CA ARG A 164 21.73 3.31 -9.69
C ARG A 164 21.89 2.56 -11.00
N GLY A 165 22.13 3.29 -12.09
CA GLY A 165 22.31 2.73 -13.42
C GLY A 165 21.02 2.18 -14.05
N VAL A 166 19.88 2.30 -13.37
CA VAL A 166 18.59 1.78 -13.83
C VAL A 166 17.63 2.94 -14.12
N ASN A 167 17.26 3.71 -13.10
CA ASN A 167 16.28 4.80 -13.20
C ASN A 167 16.73 6.09 -12.49
N ASP A 168 17.96 6.15 -11.97
CA ASP A 168 18.46 7.30 -11.23
C ASP A 168 18.73 8.53 -12.12
N ASP A 169 18.63 8.39 -13.44
CA ASP A 169 18.59 9.47 -14.42
C ASP A 169 17.22 10.17 -14.50
N GLU A 170 16.13 9.54 -14.06
CA GLU A 170 14.75 10.07 -14.14
C GLU A 170 14.32 10.88 -12.90
N LEU A 171 15.20 11.06 -11.91
CA LEU A 171 14.84 11.74 -10.66
C LEU A 171 14.26 13.13 -10.89
N LEU A 172 14.83 13.91 -11.82
CA LEU A 172 14.36 15.25 -12.18
C LEU A 172 13.06 15.19 -12.99
N ASP A 173 12.89 14.19 -13.84
CA ASP A 173 11.65 14.02 -14.62
C ASP A 173 10.45 13.76 -13.70
N PHE A 174 10.64 12.90 -12.71
CA PHE A 174 9.68 12.67 -11.65
C PHE A 174 9.44 13.92 -10.78
N ALA A 175 10.48 14.71 -10.50
CA ALA A 175 10.35 15.98 -9.78
C ALA A 175 9.47 16.97 -10.54
N HIS A 176 9.70 17.15 -11.84
CA HIS A 176 8.90 18.00 -12.72
C HIS A 176 7.44 17.57 -12.79
N LEU A 177 7.16 16.28 -12.67
CA LEU A 177 5.79 15.78 -12.62
C LEU A 177 4.98 16.35 -11.44
N THR A 178 5.63 16.61 -10.31
CA THR A 178 4.99 17.25 -9.14
C THR A 178 4.65 18.71 -9.38
N VAL A 179 5.28 19.36 -10.37
CA VAL A 179 4.98 20.74 -10.75
C VAL A 179 3.70 20.80 -11.57
N SER A 180 3.56 19.89 -12.54
CA SER A 180 2.43 19.86 -13.46
C SER A 180 1.16 19.27 -12.84
N MET A 181 1.30 18.30 -11.93
CA MET A 181 0.20 17.50 -11.40
C MET A 181 0.16 17.49 -9.86
N PRO A 182 -1.03 17.40 -9.22
CA PRO A 182 -1.17 17.32 -7.77
C PRO A 182 -0.86 15.89 -7.25
N ILE A 183 0.33 15.40 -7.58
CA ILE A 183 0.81 14.06 -7.19
C ILE A 183 1.97 14.17 -6.21
N HIS A 184 2.13 13.14 -5.39
CA HIS A 184 3.21 13.08 -4.42
C HIS A 184 4.18 11.96 -4.79
N VAL A 185 5.30 12.30 -5.41
CA VAL A 185 6.34 11.32 -5.77
C VAL A 185 7.18 11.02 -4.54
N ARG A 186 7.46 9.73 -4.30
CA ARG A 186 8.29 9.28 -3.18
C ARG A 186 9.38 8.37 -3.69
N PHE A 187 10.61 8.81 -3.52
CA PHE A 187 11.79 8.01 -3.79
C PHE A 187 12.11 7.15 -2.57
N ILE A 188 12.38 5.88 -2.83
CA ILE A 188 12.65 4.86 -1.83
C ILE A 188 14.03 4.29 -2.10
N GLU A 189 14.86 4.22 -1.08
CA GLU A 189 16.12 3.49 -1.17
C GLU A 189 15.83 2.01 -1.44
N ILE A 190 16.55 1.41 -2.39
CA ILE A 190 16.52 -0.05 -2.55
C ILE A 190 17.03 -0.70 -1.25
N MET A 191 16.38 -1.81 -0.87
CA MET A 191 16.67 -2.57 0.35
C MET A 191 16.67 -4.06 0.02
N PRO A 192 17.49 -4.87 0.69
CA PRO A 192 17.47 -6.33 0.58
C PRO A 192 16.28 -6.90 1.37
N LEU A 193 15.08 -6.88 0.80
CA LEU A 193 13.89 -7.41 1.47
C LEU A 193 13.42 -8.70 0.80
N GLY A 194 13.49 -9.80 1.57
CA GLY A 194 13.02 -11.14 1.18
C GLY A 194 14.14 -12.03 0.69
N GLU A 195 14.16 -13.29 1.16
CA GLU A 195 15.17 -14.30 0.80
C GLU A 195 15.27 -14.56 -0.72
N GLU A 196 14.19 -14.27 -1.44
CA GLU A 196 14.03 -14.52 -2.87
C GLU A 196 14.36 -13.28 -3.73
N ALA A 197 14.65 -12.12 -3.13
CA ALA A 197 14.99 -10.92 -3.89
C ALA A 197 16.42 -11.06 -4.43
N SER A 198 16.56 -11.45 -5.70
CA SER A 198 17.88 -11.64 -6.28
C SER A 198 18.65 -10.33 -6.46
N CYS A 199 17.95 -9.18 -6.57
CA CYS A 199 18.49 -7.86 -6.93
C CYS A 199 19.50 -7.90 -8.09
N THR A 200 19.48 -8.97 -8.88
CA THR A 200 20.49 -9.28 -9.89
C THR A 200 19.97 -8.78 -11.21
N THR A 201 20.73 -7.91 -11.85
CA THR A 201 20.46 -7.40 -13.19
C THR A 201 21.75 -7.41 -14.01
N PRO A 202 21.70 -7.27 -15.34
CA PRO A 202 22.89 -6.99 -16.11
C PRO A 202 23.60 -5.74 -15.53
N GLY A 203 24.79 -5.92 -14.95
CA GLY A 203 25.57 -4.85 -14.32
C GLY A 203 25.41 -4.69 -12.80
N ALA A 204 24.60 -5.50 -12.12
CA ALA A 204 24.51 -5.52 -10.66
C ALA A 204 24.39 -6.96 -10.14
N THR A 205 25.23 -7.29 -9.16
CA THR A 205 25.27 -8.61 -8.51
C THR A 205 24.74 -8.56 -7.07
N ASP A 206 24.65 -7.36 -6.50
CA ASP A 206 24.18 -7.10 -5.15
C ASP A 206 23.26 -5.86 -5.18
N TRP A 207 22.30 -5.76 -4.25
CA TRP A 207 21.48 -4.57 -4.06
C TRP A 207 22.33 -3.32 -3.78
N LYS A 208 23.53 -3.49 -3.20
CA LYS A 208 24.49 -2.41 -2.97
C LYS A 208 24.97 -1.74 -4.26
N ASP A 209 25.10 -2.51 -5.35
CA ASP A 209 25.47 -1.98 -6.66
C ASP A 209 24.40 -1.01 -7.20
N LEU A 210 23.13 -1.29 -6.85
CA LEU A 210 21.96 -0.50 -7.22
C LEU A 210 21.67 0.64 -6.23
N PHE A 211 22.37 0.70 -5.09
CA PHE A 211 22.00 1.61 -4.00
C PHE A 211 22.25 3.08 -4.34
N VAL A 212 21.24 3.91 -4.08
CA VAL A 212 21.31 5.38 -4.09
C VAL A 212 20.74 5.89 -2.77
N SER A 213 21.55 6.60 -1.98
CA SER A 213 21.11 7.13 -0.70
C SER A 213 20.09 8.26 -0.88
N GLY A 214 19.24 8.45 0.12
CA GLY A 214 18.28 9.55 0.17
C GLY A 214 18.93 10.92 0.11
N ASP A 215 20.14 11.07 0.67
CA ASP A 215 20.88 12.32 0.64
C ASP A 215 21.43 12.59 -0.79
N THR A 216 21.94 11.58 -1.50
CA THR A 216 22.30 11.69 -2.93
C THR A 216 21.10 12.01 -3.81
N ILE A 217 19.92 11.42 -3.53
CA ILE A 217 18.69 11.73 -4.25
C ILE A 217 18.32 13.21 -4.03
N LEU A 218 18.38 13.70 -2.78
CA LEU A 218 18.10 15.11 -2.47
C LEU A 218 19.07 16.07 -3.16
N GLU A 219 20.36 15.77 -3.16
CA GLU A 219 21.38 16.56 -3.85
C GLU A 219 21.04 16.69 -5.34
N ARG A 220 20.71 15.58 -6.01
CA ARG A 220 20.31 15.62 -7.42
C ARG A 220 19.03 16.44 -7.63
N LEU A 221 18.01 16.23 -6.81
CA LEU A 221 16.73 16.95 -6.93
C LEU A 221 16.85 18.45 -6.67
N SER A 222 17.85 18.89 -5.88
CA SER A 222 18.11 20.31 -5.65
C SER A 222 18.54 21.06 -6.93
N LEU A 223 18.96 20.35 -7.97
CA LEU A 223 19.25 20.93 -9.29
C LEU A 223 17.99 21.43 -10.02
N SER A 224 16.80 20.91 -9.67
CA SER A 224 15.51 21.38 -10.21
C SER A 224 14.96 22.62 -9.50
N GLY A 225 15.61 23.12 -8.44
CA GLY A 225 15.19 24.30 -7.69
C GLY A 225 15.19 24.10 -6.17
N SER A 226 14.73 25.11 -5.45
CA SER A 226 14.69 25.07 -3.98
C SER A 226 13.66 24.06 -3.47
N LEU A 227 14.11 23.16 -2.59
CA LEU A 227 13.30 22.15 -1.93
C LEU A 227 12.91 22.61 -0.53
N HIS A 228 11.64 22.98 -0.33
CA HIS A 228 11.14 23.44 0.97
C HIS A 228 10.53 22.29 1.76
N PRO A 229 10.99 21.99 2.99
CA PRO A 229 10.38 20.97 3.84
C PRO A 229 8.87 21.20 4.01
N THR A 230 8.08 20.14 3.96
CA THR A 230 6.61 20.23 4.08
C THR A 230 6.01 18.96 4.70
N GLU A 231 4.73 19.03 5.04
CA GLU A 231 3.97 17.88 5.53
C GLU A 231 2.92 17.43 4.52
N VAL A 232 2.67 16.12 4.47
CA VAL A 232 1.66 15.50 3.60
C VAL A 232 0.78 14.58 4.41
N LYS A 233 -0.53 14.59 4.16
CA LYS A 233 -1.49 13.73 4.85
C LYS A 233 -1.10 12.25 4.73
N GLY A 234 -1.01 11.61 5.89
CA GLY A 234 -0.50 10.25 6.05
C GLY A 234 0.86 10.05 5.38
N ALA A 235 1.78 10.94 5.76
CA ALA A 235 3.18 11.02 5.32
C ALA A 235 3.88 9.66 5.29
N GLY A 236 3.55 8.76 6.22
CA GLY A 236 4.30 7.51 6.35
C GLY A 236 5.73 7.83 6.81
N PRO A 237 6.75 7.11 6.32
CA PRO A 237 8.13 7.32 6.77
C PRO A 237 8.86 8.42 5.98
N ALA A 238 8.25 8.97 4.95
CA ALA A 238 8.94 9.86 4.04
C ALA A 238 9.12 11.25 4.65
N ARG A 239 10.29 11.85 4.41
CA ARG A 239 10.54 13.29 4.58
C ARG A 239 10.07 13.99 3.32
N TYR A 240 9.14 14.94 3.42
CA TYR A 240 8.57 15.61 2.25
C TYR A 240 9.15 17.00 2.04
N TYR A 241 9.25 17.36 0.77
CA TYR A 241 9.70 18.63 0.26
C TYR A 241 8.76 19.09 -0.86
N ARG A 242 8.65 20.39 -1.06
CA ARG A 242 7.92 21.01 -2.15
C ARG A 242 8.85 21.92 -2.94
N LEU A 243 8.86 21.76 -4.25
CA LEU A 243 9.50 22.68 -5.19
C LEU A 243 8.66 23.96 -5.34
N ASP A 244 9.31 25.06 -5.69
CA ASP A 244 8.62 26.33 -5.96
C ASP A 244 7.54 26.16 -7.04
N GLY A 245 6.32 26.63 -6.74
CA GLY A 245 5.17 26.53 -7.64
C GLY A 245 4.61 25.12 -7.83
N ALA A 246 5.13 24.10 -7.16
CA ALA A 246 4.66 22.72 -7.34
C ALA A 246 3.28 22.47 -6.71
N LYS A 247 2.41 21.78 -7.46
CA LYS A 247 1.11 21.31 -6.98
C LYS A 247 1.24 20.11 -6.05
N GLY A 248 2.25 19.30 -6.32
CA GLY A 248 2.57 18.08 -5.61
C GLY A 248 3.67 18.24 -4.56
N THR A 249 4.27 17.11 -4.17
CA THR A 249 5.45 17.08 -3.29
C THR A 249 6.38 15.94 -3.66
N ILE A 250 7.63 16.07 -3.26
CA ILE A 250 8.65 15.02 -3.31
C ILE A 250 8.82 14.46 -1.90
N GLY A 251 8.88 13.14 -1.75
CA GLY A 251 9.17 12.46 -0.50
C GLY A 251 10.39 11.56 -0.61
N ILE A 252 11.21 11.50 0.44
CA ILE A 252 12.37 10.61 0.52
C ILE A 252 12.16 9.61 1.65
N ILE A 253 12.18 8.32 1.31
CA ILE A 253 12.11 7.21 2.25
C ILE A 253 13.51 6.58 2.35
N SER A 254 14.25 7.02 3.37
CA SER A 254 15.57 6.47 3.71
C SER A 254 15.40 5.36 4.73
N ALA A 255 15.49 4.12 4.29
CA ALA A 255 15.36 2.97 5.18
C ALA A 255 16.74 2.46 5.63
N ILE A 256 17.80 2.75 4.89
CA ILE A 256 19.16 2.34 5.19
C ILE A 256 19.95 3.55 5.70
N SER A 257 20.12 4.58 4.85
CA SER A 257 21.05 5.68 5.16
C SER A 257 20.63 6.55 6.35
N ARG A 258 19.33 6.63 6.62
CA ARG A 258 18.76 7.45 7.70
C ARG A 258 17.41 6.89 8.16
N HIS A 259 17.46 5.77 8.86
CA HIS A 259 16.26 5.02 9.26
C HIS A 259 15.28 5.84 10.13
N PHE A 260 14.00 5.49 10.05
CA PHE A 260 12.89 6.16 10.76
C PHE A 260 12.33 5.30 11.93
N CYS A 261 13.12 4.37 12.45
CA CYS A 261 12.76 3.49 13.57
C CYS A 261 12.25 4.22 14.83
N PRO A 262 12.83 5.35 15.27
CA PRO A 262 12.38 6.07 16.47
C PRO A 262 10.93 6.57 16.39
N THR A 263 10.41 6.80 15.18
CA THR A 263 9.04 7.28 14.94
C THR A 263 8.16 6.22 14.28
N CYS A 264 8.64 4.97 14.17
CA CYS A 264 7.93 3.91 13.48
C CYS A 264 6.68 3.47 14.26
N ASN A 265 5.53 3.57 13.60
CA ASN A 265 4.21 3.35 14.17
C ASN A 265 3.46 2.14 13.55
N ARG A 266 4.20 1.28 12.83
CA ARG A 266 3.62 0.28 11.92
C ARG A 266 3.72 -1.14 12.45
N LEU A 267 2.66 -1.88 12.17
CA LEU A 267 2.57 -3.34 12.22
C LEU A 267 2.31 -3.86 10.80
N ARG A 268 2.83 -5.04 10.45
CA ARG A 268 2.58 -5.70 9.15
C ARG A 268 1.94 -7.07 9.38
N MET A 269 1.06 -7.48 8.47
CA MET A 269 0.58 -8.86 8.39
C MET A 269 0.72 -9.39 6.97
N THR A 270 1.23 -10.61 6.82
CA THR A 270 1.28 -11.38 5.58
C THR A 270 -0.11 -11.89 5.19
N ALA A 271 -0.25 -12.41 3.96
CA ALA A 271 -1.55 -12.87 3.47
C ALA A 271 -2.05 -14.17 4.14
N ASP A 272 -1.14 -14.95 4.72
CA ASP A 272 -1.41 -16.17 5.48
C ASP A 272 -1.58 -15.94 6.99
N GLY A 273 -1.54 -14.69 7.45
CA GLY A 273 -1.81 -14.36 8.85
C GLY A 273 -0.60 -14.47 9.77
N LYS A 274 0.59 -14.12 9.27
CA LYS A 274 1.75 -13.90 10.12
C LYS A 274 1.96 -12.40 10.34
N VAL A 275 2.08 -11.99 11.60
CA VAL A 275 2.20 -10.60 12.01
C VAL A 275 3.66 -10.29 12.28
N SER A 276 4.27 -9.43 11.46
CA SER A 276 5.65 -8.99 11.61
C SER A 276 5.68 -7.60 12.26
N PRO A 277 6.41 -7.42 13.38
CA PRO A 277 6.49 -6.14 14.08
C PRO A 277 7.47 -5.16 13.40
N CYS A 278 8.43 -5.67 12.65
CA CYS A 278 9.34 -4.90 11.81
C CYS A 278 9.35 -5.47 10.39
N LEU A 279 9.71 -4.63 9.40
CA LEU A 279 9.84 -5.06 8.01
C LEU A 279 11.14 -5.86 7.76
N ALA A 280 12.15 -5.60 8.59
CA ALA A 280 13.51 -6.11 8.45
C ALA A 280 13.83 -7.27 9.41
N SER A 281 12.86 -7.75 10.18
CA SER A 281 13.03 -8.89 11.09
C SER A 281 12.27 -10.08 10.53
N ASN A 282 12.85 -11.26 10.70
CA ASN A 282 12.26 -12.54 10.35
C ASN A 282 11.31 -13.06 11.45
N ASP A 283 11.19 -12.34 12.57
CA ASP A 283 10.33 -12.69 13.68
C ASP A 283 8.87 -12.39 13.32
N GLU A 284 8.13 -13.44 13.04
CA GLU A 284 6.71 -13.36 12.74
C GLU A 284 5.87 -14.07 13.79
N VAL A 285 4.73 -13.48 14.14
CA VAL A 285 3.78 -14.06 15.08
C VAL A 285 2.60 -14.62 14.31
N ASP A 286 2.39 -15.93 14.36
CA ASP A 286 1.24 -16.56 13.70
C ASP A 286 -0.08 -16.18 14.40
N ILE A 287 -0.97 -15.51 13.67
CA ILE A 287 -2.35 -15.26 14.06
C ILE A 287 -3.34 -16.11 13.25
N GLY A 288 -2.92 -16.62 12.09
CA GLY A 288 -3.74 -17.41 11.18
C GLY A 288 -4.09 -18.79 11.76
N GLY A 289 -3.11 -19.49 12.33
CA GLY A 289 -3.33 -20.78 13.00
C GLY A 289 -4.34 -20.70 14.14
N PRO A 290 -4.15 -19.82 15.14
CA PRO A 290 -5.12 -19.58 16.21
C PRO A 290 -6.52 -19.25 15.70
N LEU A 291 -6.65 -18.38 14.69
CA LEU A 291 -7.94 -18.02 14.09
C LEU A 291 -8.70 -19.24 13.55
N ARG A 292 -8.00 -20.12 12.82
CA ARG A 292 -8.58 -21.34 12.26
C ARG A 292 -9.00 -22.36 13.32
N ARG A 293 -8.36 -22.33 14.50
CA ARG A 293 -8.77 -23.11 15.68
C ARG A 293 -9.99 -22.53 16.39
N GLY A 294 -10.49 -21.38 15.97
CA GLY A 294 -11.71 -20.77 16.54
C GLY A 294 -11.49 -20.08 17.88
N VAL A 295 -10.28 -19.57 18.16
CA VAL A 295 -10.02 -18.77 19.37
C VAL A 295 -10.94 -17.54 19.41
N ASP A 296 -11.21 -17.03 20.61
CA ASP A 296 -12.01 -15.83 20.80
C ASP A 296 -11.25 -14.53 20.45
N ASP A 297 -11.97 -13.40 20.47
CA ASP A 297 -11.37 -12.08 20.16
C ASP A 297 -10.34 -11.63 21.19
N SER A 298 -10.43 -12.09 22.45
CA SER A 298 -9.49 -11.73 23.50
C SER A 298 -8.11 -12.32 23.23
N GLU A 299 -8.07 -13.53 22.67
CA GLU A 299 -6.83 -14.19 22.26
C GLU A 299 -6.19 -13.49 21.06
N ILE A 300 -6.97 -13.08 20.07
CA ILE A 300 -6.48 -12.28 18.92
C ILE A 300 -5.86 -10.97 19.42
N VAL A 301 -6.52 -10.29 20.36
CA VAL A 301 -5.99 -9.07 20.98
C VAL A 301 -4.68 -9.36 21.73
N ARG A 302 -4.56 -10.50 22.42
CA ARG A 302 -3.35 -10.90 23.13
C ARG A 302 -2.18 -11.15 22.16
N ILE A 303 -2.42 -11.85 21.05
CA ILE A 303 -1.41 -12.09 19.99
C ILE A 303 -0.94 -10.77 19.37
N LEU A 304 -1.87 -9.87 19.02
CA LEU A 304 -1.52 -8.56 18.46
C LEU A 304 -0.76 -7.69 19.46
N ARG A 305 -1.12 -7.76 20.74
CA ARG A 305 -0.38 -7.07 21.81
C ARG A 305 1.04 -7.59 21.90
N PHE A 306 1.22 -8.91 21.90
CA PHE A 306 2.54 -9.54 21.90
C PHE A 306 3.37 -9.03 20.72
N ALA A 307 2.86 -9.11 19.49
CA ALA A 307 3.56 -8.61 18.31
C ALA A 307 3.94 -7.12 18.44
N ILE A 308 3.06 -6.26 18.96
CA ILE A 308 3.38 -4.84 19.21
C ILE A 308 4.53 -4.69 20.22
N MET A 309 4.53 -5.47 21.29
CA MET A 309 5.58 -5.41 22.33
C MET A 309 6.91 -5.97 21.86
N SER A 310 6.89 -6.93 20.93
CA SER A 310 8.09 -7.52 20.33
C SER A 310 8.78 -6.62 19.30
N LYS A 311 8.29 -5.39 19.09
CA LYS A 311 8.87 -4.48 18.10
C LYS A 311 10.28 -4.05 18.52
N PRO A 312 11.32 -4.31 17.72
CA PRO A 312 12.68 -3.94 18.07
C PRO A 312 12.86 -2.42 18.09
N LEU A 313 13.84 -1.94 18.85
CA LEU A 313 14.17 -0.51 18.94
C LEU A 313 14.47 0.05 17.54
N GLU A 314 15.33 -0.64 16.82
CA GLU A 314 15.73 -0.37 15.44
C GLU A 314 16.02 -1.67 14.69
N HIS A 315 16.14 -1.58 13.38
CA HIS A 315 16.59 -2.69 12.55
C HIS A 315 18.07 -2.53 12.23
N ASP A 316 18.74 -3.64 12.00
CA ASP A 316 20.01 -3.66 11.28
C ASP A 316 19.78 -4.39 9.96
N MET A 317 19.62 -3.63 8.87
CA MET A 317 19.43 -4.22 7.53
C MET A 317 20.74 -4.54 6.83
N GLU A 318 21.87 -4.18 7.43
CA GLU A 318 23.21 -4.44 6.89
C GLU A 318 23.87 -5.65 7.58
N ALA A 319 23.54 -5.93 8.84
CA ALA A 319 23.95 -7.14 9.54
C ALA A 319 22.93 -8.28 9.33
N PRO A 320 23.39 -9.49 8.96
CA PRO A 320 22.53 -10.66 8.93
C PRO A 320 22.12 -11.01 10.37
N ASP A 321 20.87 -10.69 10.69
CA ASP A 321 20.05 -11.22 11.78
C ASP A 321 20.78 -11.42 13.12
N VAL A 322 20.63 -10.45 14.04
CA VAL A 322 20.97 -10.67 15.45
C VAL A 322 19.84 -11.49 16.09
N ALA A 323 19.68 -12.74 15.65
CA ALA A 323 18.63 -13.65 16.11
C ALA A 323 18.57 -13.74 17.66
N ALA A 324 19.72 -13.56 18.33
CA ALA A 324 19.81 -13.50 19.79
C ALA A 324 19.05 -12.31 20.42
N GLU A 325 19.11 -11.12 19.81
CA GLU A 325 18.46 -9.91 20.33
C GLU A 325 16.95 -9.95 20.06
N SER A 326 16.56 -10.34 18.84
CA SER A 326 15.17 -10.60 18.49
C SER A 326 14.50 -11.61 19.42
N HIS A 327 15.17 -12.74 19.67
CA HIS A 327 14.63 -13.79 20.53
C HIS A 327 14.53 -13.35 22.01
N ARG A 328 15.44 -12.49 22.47
CA ARG A 328 15.35 -11.86 23.80
C ARG A 328 14.14 -10.92 23.89
N ILE A 329 13.96 -10.04 22.91
CA ILE A 329 12.82 -9.11 22.83
C ILE A 329 11.50 -9.88 22.84
N MET A 330 11.43 -10.99 22.08
CA MET A 330 10.25 -11.87 22.07
C MET A 330 9.97 -12.49 23.45
N LYS A 331 10.99 -12.93 24.19
CA LYS A 331 10.81 -13.45 25.55
C LYS A 331 10.32 -12.38 26.53
N GLU A 332 10.85 -11.17 26.46
CA GLU A 332 10.41 -10.05 27.31
C GLU A 332 8.99 -9.57 26.94
N ALA A 333 8.65 -9.60 25.65
CA ALA A 333 7.29 -9.35 25.15
C ALA A 333 6.28 -10.42 25.61
N ALA A 334 6.69 -11.68 25.71
CA ALA A 334 5.84 -12.78 26.16
C ALA A 334 5.40 -12.55 27.61
N VAL A 335 6.34 -12.20 28.48
CA VAL A 335 6.09 -11.87 29.88
C VAL A 335 5.16 -10.65 30.03
N SER A 336 5.38 -9.59 29.26
CA SER A 336 4.58 -8.36 29.36
C SER A 336 3.19 -8.46 28.75
N SER A 337 3.00 -9.34 27.75
CA SER A 337 1.70 -9.54 27.08
C SER A 337 0.87 -10.68 27.68
N GLY A 338 1.49 -11.54 28.50
CA GLY A 338 0.87 -12.77 29.01
C GLY A 338 0.63 -13.82 27.92
N TYR A 339 1.32 -13.73 26.78
CA TYR A 339 1.25 -14.66 25.66
C TYR A 339 2.52 -15.50 25.61
N GLU A 340 2.41 -16.82 25.71
CA GLU A 340 3.52 -17.71 25.40
C GLU A 340 3.42 -18.12 23.93
N PRO A 341 4.44 -17.83 23.10
CA PRO A 341 4.47 -18.30 21.72
C PRO A 341 4.43 -19.83 21.71
N LEU A 342 3.62 -20.42 20.82
CA LEU A 342 3.74 -21.83 20.51
C LEU A 342 5.15 -22.08 20.00
N THR A 343 5.93 -22.90 20.72
CA THR A 343 7.26 -23.31 20.26
C THR A 343 7.10 -24.16 19.00
N GLU A 344 8.08 -24.10 18.09
CA GLU A 344 8.10 -24.86 16.82
C GLU A 344 8.04 -26.40 16.98
N GLY A 345 7.84 -26.93 18.18
CA GLY A 345 7.65 -28.35 18.47
C GLY A 345 6.20 -28.81 18.72
N GLU A 346 5.21 -27.92 18.72
CA GLU A 346 3.80 -28.28 18.97
C GLU A 346 2.90 -28.17 17.73
N ALA A 347 3.47 -27.77 16.59
CA ALA A 347 2.82 -27.87 15.28
C ALA A 347 3.26 -29.18 14.60
N ALA A 348 2.30 -30.11 14.44
CA ALA A 348 2.39 -31.39 13.74
C ALA A 348 3.22 -32.50 14.41
N SER A 349 2.61 -33.22 15.35
CA SER A 349 2.86 -34.66 15.47
C SER A 349 2.07 -35.38 14.38
N ASP A 350 2.61 -35.43 13.16
CA ASP A 350 2.19 -36.44 12.20
C ASP A 350 2.71 -37.79 12.70
N ASP A 351 1.81 -38.58 13.29
CA ASP A 351 2.06 -40.00 13.53
C ASP A 351 2.46 -40.66 12.21
N PRO A 352 3.58 -41.40 12.13
CA PRO A 352 3.95 -42.09 10.91
C PRO A 352 2.94 -43.21 10.65
N ILE A 353 2.09 -43.02 9.64
CA ILE A 353 1.25 -44.07 9.09
C ILE A 353 2.15 -45.23 8.67
N ASP A 354 2.01 -46.35 9.39
CA ASP A 354 2.65 -47.63 9.13
C ASP A 354 2.40 -48.08 7.69
N SER A 355 3.49 -48.08 6.91
CA SER A 355 3.53 -48.56 5.54
C SER A 355 3.52 -50.09 5.49
N ARG A 356 2.43 -50.75 5.91
CA ARG A 356 2.18 -52.19 5.67
C ARG A 356 0.70 -52.53 5.52
N VAL A 357 0.01 -51.99 4.50
CA VAL A 357 -1.20 -52.64 3.97
C VAL A 357 -1.19 -52.57 2.44
N LYS A 358 -1.08 -53.73 1.80
CA LYS A 358 -1.24 -53.89 0.34
C LYS A 358 -2.70 -53.61 -0.07
N PRO A 359 -2.96 -53.03 -1.25
CA PRO A 359 -4.33 -52.73 -1.67
C PRO A 359 -5.06 -54.02 -2.07
N SER A 360 -6.23 -54.27 -1.47
CA SER A 360 -7.17 -55.28 -1.98
C SER A 360 -8.14 -54.64 -2.98
N LYS A 361 -8.32 -55.34 -4.10
CA LYS A 361 -9.30 -55.03 -5.15
C LYS A 361 -10.71 -55.27 -4.61
N ALA A 362 -11.47 -54.21 -4.31
CA ALA A 362 -12.94 -54.18 -4.38
C ALA A 362 -13.48 -52.82 -3.90
N ALA A 363 -13.76 -51.91 -4.84
CA ALA A 363 -14.87 -50.95 -4.77
C ALA A 363 -14.85 -50.06 -6.03
N GLN A 364 -15.06 -50.70 -7.17
CA GLN A 364 -15.55 -50.04 -8.37
C GLN A 364 -17.09 -50.00 -8.28
N SER A 365 -17.70 -48.97 -8.89
CA SER A 365 -19.08 -48.50 -8.73
C SER A 365 -19.24 -47.61 -7.49
N SER A 366 -19.62 -46.34 -7.58
CA SER A 366 -20.67 -45.75 -8.40
C SER A 366 -20.41 -44.27 -8.69
N LYS A 367 -19.97 -43.95 -9.91
CA LYS A 367 -20.21 -42.64 -10.55
C LYS A 367 -21.59 -42.71 -11.18
N ASN A 368 -22.56 -42.00 -10.60
CA ASN A 368 -23.81 -41.48 -11.19
C ASN A 368 -24.88 -41.46 -10.11
N GLN A 369 -25.05 -40.30 -9.46
CA GLN A 369 -26.32 -39.75 -8.95
C GLN A 369 -25.98 -38.64 -7.96
N LEU A 370 -26.03 -37.39 -8.42
CA LEU A 370 -26.50 -36.20 -7.71
C LEU A 370 -26.30 -34.98 -8.62
N ALA A 371 -26.92 -35.05 -9.80
CA ALA A 371 -27.21 -33.92 -10.66
C ALA A 371 -28.75 -33.81 -10.73
N ALA A 372 -29.36 -33.44 -9.61
CA ALA A 372 -30.79 -33.15 -9.50
C ALA A 372 -31.08 -32.45 -8.17
N ALA A 373 -30.84 -31.14 -8.09
CA ALA A 373 -31.36 -30.32 -6.98
C ALA A 373 -31.54 -28.83 -7.28
N TYR A 374 -31.18 -28.32 -8.47
CA TYR A 374 -31.41 -26.91 -8.78
C TYR A 374 -31.98 -26.72 -10.18
N GLY A 375 -33.31 -26.84 -10.24
CA GLY A 375 -34.13 -26.40 -11.36
C GLY A 375 -35.45 -25.85 -10.82
N MET A 376 -35.75 -24.62 -11.23
CA MET A 376 -37.04 -23.91 -11.17
C MET A 376 -37.26 -22.88 -10.05
N THR A 377 -37.04 -21.62 -10.47
CA THR A 377 -38.03 -20.52 -10.52
C THR A 377 -38.99 -20.30 -9.34
N ARG A 378 -38.98 -19.08 -8.78
CA ARG A 378 -40.09 -18.12 -8.89
C ARG A 378 -39.87 -16.82 -8.08
N SER A 379 -40.17 -15.71 -8.77
CA SER A 379 -40.84 -14.48 -8.33
C SER A 379 -40.48 -13.80 -7.00
N CYS A 380 -40.01 -12.56 -7.16
CA CYS A 380 -40.11 -11.45 -6.23
C CYS A 380 -41.57 -11.20 -5.77
N PRO A 381 -41.83 -11.06 -4.46
CA PRO A 381 -42.97 -10.32 -3.96
C PRO A 381 -42.50 -8.95 -3.43
N THR A 382 -43.17 -7.94 -3.95
CA THR A 382 -43.22 -6.55 -3.50
C THR A 382 -43.48 -6.40 -2.00
N GLY A 383 -42.83 -5.40 -1.40
CA GLY A 383 -43.36 -4.64 -0.27
C GLY A 383 -42.87 -5.05 1.11
N LEU A 384 -41.91 -4.28 1.66
CA LEU A 384 -41.99 -3.57 2.95
C LEU A 384 -40.60 -3.09 3.38
N GLY A 385 -40.41 -1.76 3.35
CA GLY A 385 -39.71 -0.99 4.39
C GLY A 385 -38.19 -1.13 4.57
N CYS A 386 -37.41 -0.45 3.74
CA CYS A 386 -36.10 0.07 4.15
C CYS A 386 -36.29 1.28 5.09
N PRO A 387 -35.67 1.35 6.28
CA PRO A 387 -35.68 2.56 7.09
C PRO A 387 -34.75 3.62 6.47
N SER A 388 -35.36 4.74 6.08
CA SER A 388 -34.73 5.92 5.53
C SER A 388 -33.75 6.59 6.50
N ALA A 389 -32.60 6.99 5.96
CA ALA A 389 -31.64 7.90 6.56
C ALA A 389 -32.29 9.25 6.91
N ARG A 390 -31.91 9.81 8.06
CA ARG A 390 -32.30 11.17 8.50
C ARG A 390 -31.57 12.22 7.64
N PRO A 391 -32.23 13.28 7.17
CA PRO A 391 -31.55 14.41 6.54
C PRO A 391 -30.91 15.32 7.61
N ARG A 392 -29.70 15.80 7.35
CA ARG A 392 -29.07 16.89 8.10
C ARG A 392 -29.48 18.23 7.50
N GLU A 393 -29.78 19.16 8.39
CA GLU A 393 -30.29 20.50 8.15
C GLU A 393 -29.31 21.39 7.36
N GLU A 394 -29.84 22.10 6.36
CA GLU A 394 -29.22 23.28 5.74
C GLU A 394 -29.52 24.53 6.59
N PRO A 395 -28.58 25.49 6.73
CA PRO A 395 -28.92 26.78 7.31
C PRO A 395 -29.52 27.74 6.27
N LEU A 396 -30.69 28.25 6.65
CA LEU A 396 -31.51 29.28 6.01
C LEU A 396 -30.76 30.57 5.64
N ALA A 397 -31.02 31.04 4.43
CA ALA A 397 -30.87 32.43 4.01
C ALA A 397 -31.98 33.32 4.60
N ARG A 398 -31.68 34.60 4.83
CA ARG A 398 -32.63 35.70 5.09
C ARG A 398 -32.07 37.03 4.54
N PRO A 399 -32.91 38.04 4.27
CA PRO A 399 -33.10 38.52 2.89
C PRO A 399 -32.89 40.03 2.66
N GLU A 400 -32.84 40.37 1.36
CA GLU A 400 -33.33 41.56 0.65
C GLU A 400 -32.94 43.02 1.03
N GLY A 401 -32.53 43.78 0.00
CA GLY A 401 -33.04 45.13 -0.23
C GLY A 401 -31.99 46.23 -0.50
N GLY A 402 -31.88 46.70 -1.74
CA GLY A 402 -31.14 47.93 -2.07
C GLY A 402 -30.86 48.15 -3.56
N THR A 403 -31.82 48.76 -4.26
CA THR A 403 -31.79 49.20 -5.67
C THR A 403 -31.00 50.51 -5.92
N LEU A 404 -30.78 50.80 -7.21
CA LEU A 404 -30.38 52.07 -7.88
C LEU A 404 -28.84 52.30 -7.95
N GLU A 405 -28.23 52.79 -9.03
CA GLU A 405 -28.66 53.33 -10.33
C GLU A 405 -27.43 53.41 -11.27
N ILE A 406 -27.68 53.49 -12.58
CA ILE A 406 -26.70 53.67 -13.64
C ILE A 406 -26.69 55.16 -14.03
N HIS A 407 -25.51 55.78 -14.23
CA HIS A 407 -25.27 56.78 -15.30
C HIS A 407 -23.77 57.17 -15.43
N PRO A 408 -23.33 57.77 -16.56
CA PRO A 408 -22.01 57.57 -17.16
C PRO A 408 -21.19 58.87 -17.32
N GLY A 409 -19.99 58.75 -17.88
CA GLY A 409 -19.14 59.86 -18.34
C GLY A 409 -17.82 59.90 -17.58
N GLY A 410 -16.66 60.08 -18.19
CA GLY A 410 -16.32 60.49 -19.55
C GLY A 410 -14.98 61.21 -19.49
N GLY A 411 -14.08 60.87 -20.42
CA GLY A 411 -12.86 61.62 -20.73
C GLY A 411 -11.74 61.54 -19.68
N SER A 412 -10.46 61.66 -20.03
CA SER A 412 -9.84 61.96 -21.32
C SER A 412 -8.33 61.98 -21.13
N GLY A 413 -7.62 61.54 -22.17
CA GLY A 413 -6.28 62.01 -22.52
C GLY A 413 -5.12 61.27 -21.83
N GLY A 414 -4.16 60.67 -22.52
CA GLY A 414 -3.82 60.76 -23.93
C GLY A 414 -2.33 61.04 -24.11
N PHE A 415 -1.80 60.51 -25.21
CA PHE A 415 -0.49 60.73 -25.82
C PHE A 415 0.72 60.05 -25.14
N GLY A 416 1.59 59.38 -25.88
CA GLY A 416 1.75 59.21 -27.33
C GLY A 416 3.14 58.62 -27.54
N ASP A 417 3.28 57.50 -28.24
CA ASP A 417 3.50 57.40 -29.69
C ASP A 417 4.99 57.28 -30.05
N LYS A 418 5.20 56.54 -31.15
CA LYS A 418 6.40 56.35 -31.99
C LYS A 418 7.27 55.15 -31.58
N SER A 419 7.63 54.23 -32.46
CA SER A 419 7.53 54.24 -33.94
C SER A 419 7.83 52.86 -34.55
N LYS A 420 7.00 52.46 -35.52
CA LYS A 420 7.35 52.06 -36.90
C LYS A 420 8.80 51.56 -37.18
N ARG A 421 8.97 50.34 -37.72
CA ARG A 421 9.03 50.00 -39.18
C ARG A 421 9.83 48.69 -39.45
N ARG A 422 9.30 47.87 -40.39
CA ARG A 422 9.97 47.09 -41.48
C ARG A 422 10.95 45.98 -41.09
N MET A 423 11.22 44.93 -41.88
CA MET A 423 10.65 44.20 -43.01
C MET A 423 11.62 43.00 -43.24
N SER A 424 11.13 41.90 -43.83
CA SER A 424 11.85 40.93 -44.69
C SER A 424 13.06 40.10 -44.18
N GLN A 425 12.87 38.77 -44.19
CA GLN A 425 13.56 37.72 -44.99
C GLN A 425 15.09 37.64 -45.13
N LEU A 426 15.53 36.38 -45.34
CA LEU A 426 16.87 35.80 -45.66
C LEU A 426 17.62 35.35 -44.38
N GLY A 427 18.05 34.10 -44.20
CA GLY A 427 18.57 33.13 -45.17
C GLY A 427 20.08 33.05 -44.98
N GLY A 428 20.57 31.99 -44.31
CA GLY A 428 21.98 31.76 -43.98
C GLY A 428 22.13 30.75 -42.87
#